data_AF-A0A3S8U7V6-F1
#
_entry.id   AF-A0A3S8U7V6-F1
#
_cell.length_a   1.000
_cell.length_b   1.000
_cell.length_c   1.000
_cell.angle_alpha   90.00
_cell.angle_beta   90.00
_cell.angle_gamma   90.00
#
_symmetry.space_group_name_H-M   'P 1'
#
loop_
_entity.id
_entity.type
_entity.pdbx_description
1 polymer ?
#
loop_
_entity_poly.entity_id
_entity_poly.type
_entity_poly.pdbx_seq_one_letter_code
_entity_poly.pdbx_strand_id
1 'polypeptide(L)'
;MTDKTDNGPTNRVVRAGHGVLVRARNGDVIGYDPTGLVLRLSDKVIDDIALRLGGRLGGRLQAEGSAPAAGSDPRDVADLEAMLEGRDVWNIRAEGDWLRFSGRLPGRQGPRDFRLSRAGGDVVADAPGAVVGILGIGGPRAALANPEGAAYPFHILAPADDIGAVGHAGVERAAVTDLLAQLREMTHEALMAEVCLDWQLDKHAGLPLFVTRVETDSSASAAALAEGVAVDNLLRAAANLKLAAARLGKPARIFAVTLDFALEAVEGSATDYRDGMLALMDRIEAGLAKLGFDRPVFLARFEAGRPGLTPDRVIEAQWELAWNCGAHRLVISAPSTMFAHDDYDRPTPEARRQMAAMSAAAASAAGAQSLKPEPLMDGWRCPVIHLAELEAGPKGSVVLRLILRALGDLVLAPGDSVGGDRPVGFALDGDRAGAKILSVAVDPGDAQAVLITLDKRPDGDAFLRYGYGVAPDGPGQVAIRDGWELTAADGRVLHRWALPCRLAIREGGAA
;
A
#
# COMPACT_ATOMS: atom_id res chain seq x y z
N MET A 1 -30.18 68.41 -30.18
CA MET A 1 -28.95 69.23 -30.12
C MET A 1 -28.21 68.77 -28.88
N THR A 2 -27.30 67.80 -29.05
CA THR A 2 -25.83 67.98 -29.11
C THR A 2 -25.29 68.15 -27.69
N ASP A 3 -24.28 67.42 -27.21
CA ASP A 3 -23.31 66.58 -27.90
C ASP A 3 -22.66 65.63 -26.86
N LYS A 4 -22.07 64.57 -27.39
CA LYS A 4 -21.24 63.57 -26.74
C LYS A 4 -19.97 64.18 -26.12
N THR A 5 -19.48 63.50 -25.09
CA THR A 5 -18.07 63.13 -24.83
C THR A 5 -18.11 62.29 -23.55
N ASP A 6 -18.22 60.96 -23.62
CA ASP A 6 -17.09 60.03 -23.81
C ASP A 6 -15.80 60.51 -23.15
N ASN A 7 -15.60 60.07 -21.91
CA ASN A 7 -14.30 59.89 -21.29
C ASN A 7 -14.39 58.56 -20.57
N GLY A 8 -13.80 57.53 -21.19
CA GLY A 8 -13.78 56.16 -20.70
C GLY A 8 -13.26 56.04 -19.25
N PRO A 9 -13.35 54.86 -18.65
CA PRO A 9 -12.88 54.66 -17.29
C PRO A 9 -11.39 55.02 -17.26
N THR A 10 -11.06 56.15 -16.61
CA THR A 10 -9.70 56.44 -16.20
C THR A 10 -9.27 55.27 -15.35
N ASN A 11 -8.52 54.37 -15.99
CA ASN A 11 -7.78 53.32 -15.35
C ASN A 11 -6.80 54.03 -14.42
N ARG A 12 -7.25 54.26 -13.18
CA ARG A 12 -6.42 54.78 -12.12
C ARG A 12 -5.44 53.65 -11.85
N VAL A 13 -4.30 53.70 -12.53
CA VAL A 13 -3.13 52.90 -12.21
C VAL A 13 -2.82 53.24 -10.76
N VAL A 14 -3.29 52.40 -9.84
CA VAL A 14 -2.92 52.45 -8.43
C VAL A 14 -1.44 52.08 -8.42
N ARG A 15 -0.58 53.11 -8.46
CA ARG A 15 0.82 52.93 -8.13
C ARG A 15 0.86 52.33 -6.73
N ALA A 16 1.65 51.27 -6.57
CA ALA A 16 1.92 50.65 -5.29
C ALA A 16 2.54 51.71 -4.36
N GLY A 17 1.69 52.35 -3.57
CA GLY A 17 2.07 53.35 -2.58
C GLY A 17 1.97 52.77 -1.19
N HIS A 18 2.73 53.32 -0.25
CA HIS A 18 2.57 53.01 1.15
C HIS A 18 1.20 53.49 1.66
N GLY A 19 0.53 52.69 2.48
CA GLY A 19 -0.75 53.09 3.08
C GLY A 19 -1.00 52.39 4.42
N VAL A 20 -1.97 52.91 5.16
CA VAL A 20 -2.36 52.40 6.48
C VAL A 20 -3.79 51.86 6.38
N LEU A 21 -3.98 50.61 6.78
CA LEU A 21 -5.27 49.93 6.82
C LEU A 21 -5.92 49.99 8.20
N VAL A 22 -5.11 49.87 9.26
CA VAL A 22 -5.61 49.89 10.64
C VAL A 22 -4.67 50.73 11.51
N ARG A 23 -5.24 51.75 12.17
CA ARG A 23 -4.54 52.63 13.11
C ARG A 23 -5.14 52.48 14.50
N ALA A 24 -4.28 52.26 15.50
CA ALA A 24 -4.66 52.30 16.90
C ALA A 24 -4.23 53.64 17.53
N ARG A 25 -4.65 53.88 18.78
CA ARG A 25 -4.26 55.08 19.55
C ARG A 25 -2.75 55.27 19.68
N ASN A 26 -1.97 54.19 19.54
CA ASN A 26 -0.53 54.16 19.75
C ASN A 26 0.26 54.14 18.42
N GLY A 27 -0.42 54.31 17.27
CA GLY A 27 0.20 54.34 15.95
C GLY A 27 -0.44 53.37 14.94
N ASP A 28 0.15 53.29 13.75
CA ASP A 28 -0.29 52.40 12.68
C ASP A 28 -0.02 50.94 13.05
N VAL A 29 -1.04 50.08 12.96
CA VAL A 29 -0.95 48.66 13.32
C VAL A 29 -0.83 47.81 12.06
N ILE A 30 -1.64 48.08 11.03
CA ILE A 30 -1.60 47.37 9.75
C ILE A 30 -1.46 48.41 8.65
N GLY A 31 -0.42 48.29 7.84
CA GLY A 31 -0.21 49.05 6.61
C GLY A 31 0.07 48.13 5.44
N TYR A 32 0.42 48.73 4.32
CA TYR A 32 0.86 48.03 3.13
C TYR A 32 1.90 48.85 2.38
N ASP A 33 2.72 48.18 1.61
CA ASP A 33 3.72 48.73 0.71
C ASP A 33 3.77 47.90 -0.59
N PRO A 34 4.67 48.21 -1.55
CA PRO A 34 4.78 47.43 -2.79
C PRO A 34 5.11 45.94 -2.62
N THR A 35 5.59 45.52 -1.45
CA THR A 35 5.94 44.12 -1.14
C THR A 35 4.82 43.35 -0.44
N GLY A 36 3.79 44.05 0.08
CA GLY A 36 2.62 43.42 0.67
C GLY A 36 2.11 44.14 1.93
N LEU A 37 1.49 43.38 2.84
CA LEU A 37 0.99 43.90 4.12
C LEU A 37 2.13 44.06 5.13
N VAL A 38 2.18 45.22 5.79
CA VAL A 38 3.13 45.53 6.86
C VAL A 38 2.39 45.56 8.19
N LEU A 39 2.74 44.67 9.11
CA LEU A 39 2.12 44.56 10.43
C LEU A 39 3.11 45.04 11.51
N ARG A 40 2.74 46.06 12.29
CA ARG A 40 3.52 46.48 13.46
C ARG A 40 3.10 45.64 14.67
N LEU A 41 4.05 44.84 15.15
CA LEU A 41 3.90 43.97 16.30
C LEU A 41 4.71 44.53 17.47
N SER A 42 4.28 44.27 18.70
CA SER A 42 5.07 44.60 19.90
C SER A 42 6.30 43.70 19.98
N ASP A 43 7.39 44.19 20.59
CA ASP A 43 8.64 43.44 20.79
C ASP A 43 8.39 42.05 21.41
N LYS A 44 7.51 41.96 22.41
CA LYS A 44 7.13 40.67 23.03
C LYS A 44 6.51 39.65 22.06
N VAL A 45 5.78 40.12 21.05
CA VAL A 45 5.17 39.26 20.01
C VAL A 45 6.19 38.94 18.93
N ILE A 46 7.09 39.87 18.59
CA ILE A 46 8.24 39.59 17.74
C ILE A 46 9.12 38.52 18.39
N ASP A 47 9.36 38.59 19.70
CA ASP A 47 10.12 37.59 20.46
C ASP A 47 9.41 36.23 20.49
N ASP A 48 8.08 36.18 20.70
CA ASP A 48 7.31 34.92 20.64
C ASP A 48 7.27 34.33 19.22
N ILE A 49 7.15 35.18 18.19
CA ILE A 49 7.25 34.75 16.79
C ILE A 49 8.66 34.27 16.50
N ALA A 50 9.71 34.95 16.97
CA ALA A 50 11.10 34.53 16.82
C ALA A 50 11.39 33.23 17.60
N LEU A 51 10.70 32.97 18.70
CA LEU A 51 10.78 31.71 19.44
C LEU A 51 10.08 30.57 18.67
N ARG A 52 8.91 30.83 18.07
CA ARG A 52 8.16 29.84 17.28
C ARG A 52 8.75 29.61 15.89
N LEU A 53 9.29 30.65 15.28
CA LEU A 53 10.07 30.58 14.05
C LEU A 53 11.45 30.04 14.34
N GLY A 54 12.09 30.35 15.47
CA GLY A 54 13.30 29.67 15.94
C GLY A 54 13.04 28.18 16.20
N GLY A 55 11.84 27.81 16.66
CA GLY A 55 11.38 26.41 16.70
C GLY A 55 11.07 25.80 15.33
N ARG A 56 10.88 26.59 14.26
CA ARG A 56 10.59 26.14 12.88
C ARG A 56 11.70 26.38 11.85
N LEU A 57 12.72 27.18 12.18
CA LEU A 57 13.88 27.58 11.36
C LEU A 57 15.21 27.40 12.12
N GLY A 58 15.16 27.03 13.41
CA GLY A 58 16.32 26.74 14.28
C GLY A 58 16.12 25.48 15.14
N GLY A 59 15.23 24.58 14.72
CA GLY A 59 15.05 23.26 15.31
C GLY A 59 16.12 22.26 14.89
N ARG A 60 17.40 22.56 15.16
CA ARG A 60 18.31 21.50 15.60
C ARG A 60 17.82 21.11 16.99
N LEU A 61 16.85 20.20 17.03
CA LEU A 61 16.64 19.41 18.22
C LEU A 61 17.97 18.69 18.47
N GLN A 62 18.70 19.14 19.50
CA GLN A 62 19.37 18.18 20.37
C GLN A 62 18.26 17.28 20.90
N ALA A 63 18.00 16.23 20.13
CA ALA A 63 17.40 15.04 20.68
C ALA A 63 18.43 14.51 21.66
N GLU A 64 18.13 14.62 22.95
CA GLU A 64 18.75 13.75 23.93
C GLU A 64 18.49 12.31 23.46
N GLY A 65 19.55 11.70 22.92
CA GLY A 65 19.56 10.34 22.39
C GLY A 65 19.46 10.16 20.86
N SER A 66 19.62 11.19 20.02
CA SER A 66 19.84 10.95 18.56
C SER A 66 21.25 11.34 18.15
N ALA A 67 22.10 10.34 17.96
CA ALA A 67 23.31 10.52 17.19
C ALA A 67 22.92 11.00 15.78
N PRO A 68 23.47 12.12 15.27
CA PRO A 68 23.41 12.37 13.84
C PRO A 68 24.15 11.21 13.15
N ALA A 69 23.56 10.63 12.11
CA ALA A 69 24.37 9.88 11.15
C ALA A 69 25.51 10.83 10.71
N ALA A 70 26.75 10.37 10.87
CA ALA A 70 27.97 11.11 10.53
C ALA A 70 27.77 11.85 9.19
N GLY A 71 27.92 13.17 9.11
CA GLY A 71 29.20 13.83 9.34
C GLY A 71 30.03 13.83 8.06
N SER A 72 29.47 14.28 6.94
CA SER A 72 30.24 14.73 5.77
C SER A 72 29.97 16.21 5.55
N ASP A 73 31.03 16.99 5.34
CA ASP A 73 30.89 18.36 4.87
C ASP A 73 30.12 18.35 3.53
N PRO A 74 29.30 19.38 3.24
CA PRO A 74 28.60 19.46 1.97
C PRO A 74 29.57 19.27 0.81
N ARG A 75 29.27 18.31 -0.08
CA ARG A 75 30.09 18.05 -1.26
C ARG A 75 30.22 19.33 -2.09
N ASP A 76 31.42 19.56 -2.64
CA ASP A 76 31.61 20.69 -3.55
C ASP A 76 30.86 20.43 -4.86
N VAL A 77 30.51 21.50 -5.57
CA VAL A 77 29.84 21.40 -6.88
C VAL A 77 30.71 20.64 -7.86
N ALA A 78 32.03 20.84 -7.84
CA ALA A 78 32.97 20.12 -8.69
C ALA A 78 32.95 18.60 -8.44
N ASP A 79 32.85 18.17 -7.17
CA ASP A 79 32.75 16.75 -6.83
C ASP A 79 31.43 16.14 -7.35
N LEU A 80 30.34 16.89 -7.25
CA LEU A 80 29.03 16.43 -7.74
C LEU A 80 28.98 16.39 -9.27
N GLU A 81 29.60 17.35 -9.96
CA GLU A 81 29.74 17.34 -11.41
C GLU A 81 30.59 16.15 -11.87
N ALA A 82 31.67 15.84 -11.15
CA ALA A 82 32.49 14.65 -11.40
C ALA A 82 31.68 13.34 -11.27
N MET A 83 30.73 13.25 -10.34
CA MET A 83 29.82 12.09 -10.23
C MET A 83 28.88 11.92 -11.45
N LEU A 84 28.68 12.99 -12.22
CA LEU A 84 27.87 12.98 -13.44
C LEU A 84 28.72 12.74 -14.70
N GLU A 85 30.05 12.69 -14.60
CA GLU A 85 30.92 12.39 -15.74
C GLU A 85 30.57 11.04 -16.38
N GLY A 86 30.57 11.01 -17.71
CA GLY A 86 30.20 9.84 -18.50
C GLY A 86 28.68 9.57 -18.57
N ARG A 87 27.83 10.39 -17.94
CA ARG A 87 26.37 10.34 -18.09
C ARG A 87 25.90 11.35 -19.15
N ASP A 88 24.83 11.00 -19.86
CA ASP A 88 24.17 11.90 -20.81
C ASP A 88 23.29 12.92 -20.04
N VAL A 89 23.93 14.00 -19.60
CA VAL A 89 23.33 15.08 -18.80
C VAL A 89 23.62 16.46 -19.39
N TRP A 90 22.70 17.40 -19.19
CA TRP A 90 22.80 18.78 -19.66
C TRP A 90 22.06 19.73 -18.72
N ASN A 91 22.15 21.04 -18.97
CA ASN A 91 21.52 22.08 -18.13
C ASN A 91 21.89 22.00 -16.63
N ILE A 92 23.13 21.65 -16.32
CA ILE A 92 23.61 21.53 -14.93
C ILE A 92 23.61 22.91 -14.26
N ARG A 93 22.99 22.99 -13.08
CA ARG A 93 22.84 24.22 -12.28
C ARG A 93 22.94 23.91 -10.80
N ALA A 94 23.75 24.67 -10.07
CA ALA A 94 23.75 24.66 -8.62
C ALA A 94 22.62 25.56 -8.09
N GLU A 95 21.71 25.00 -7.31
CA GLU A 95 20.56 25.68 -6.71
C GLU A 95 20.46 25.33 -5.21
N GLY A 96 21.06 26.18 -4.37
CA GLY A 96 21.13 25.94 -2.92
C GLY A 96 21.87 24.63 -2.59
N ASP A 97 21.17 23.73 -1.89
CA ASP A 97 21.69 22.41 -1.49
C ASP A 97 21.62 21.33 -2.59
N TRP A 98 21.25 21.72 -3.82
CA TRP A 98 21.01 20.79 -4.92
C TRP A 98 21.83 21.14 -6.15
N LEU A 99 22.32 20.11 -6.85
CA LEU A 99 22.67 20.18 -8.25
C LEU A 99 21.45 19.72 -9.06
N ARG A 100 20.89 20.59 -9.91
CA ARG A 100 19.79 20.26 -10.82
C ARG A 100 20.30 20.12 -12.24
N PHE A 101 19.76 19.17 -12.97
CA PHE A 101 20.17 18.91 -14.34
C PHE A 101 19.08 18.13 -15.09
N SER A 102 19.11 18.22 -16.41
CA SER A 102 18.33 17.35 -17.28
C SER A 102 19.23 16.20 -17.75
N GLY A 103 18.66 15.02 -18.02
CA GLY A 103 19.46 13.91 -18.49
C GLY A 103 18.66 12.80 -19.15
N ARG A 104 19.35 11.97 -19.93
CA ARG A 104 18.86 10.67 -20.40
C ARG A 104 19.54 9.58 -19.59
N LEU A 105 19.07 9.41 -18.37
CA LEU A 105 19.61 8.40 -17.44
C LEU A 105 18.94 7.02 -17.63
N PRO A 106 19.57 5.91 -17.17
CA PRO A 106 19.03 4.55 -17.32
C PRO A 106 17.63 4.36 -16.70
N GLY A 107 16.81 3.53 -17.34
CA GLY A 107 15.46 3.19 -16.86
C GLY A 107 14.36 3.59 -17.86
N ARG A 108 13.15 3.06 -17.64
CA ARG A 108 12.01 3.20 -18.56
C ARG A 108 11.47 4.62 -18.63
N GLN A 109 11.79 5.42 -17.63
CA GLN A 109 11.28 6.76 -17.52
C GLN A 109 11.64 7.61 -18.77
N GLY A 110 12.84 7.46 -19.36
CA GLY A 110 13.32 8.31 -20.47
C GLY A 110 13.92 9.66 -20.04
N PRO A 111 14.14 10.63 -20.96
CA PRO A 111 14.74 11.93 -20.64
C PRO A 111 13.89 12.78 -19.68
N ARG A 112 14.50 13.30 -18.62
CA ARG A 112 13.81 14.12 -17.58
C ARG A 112 14.78 15.01 -16.80
N ASP A 113 14.22 15.82 -15.90
CA ASP A 113 14.97 16.57 -14.90
C ASP A 113 15.23 15.73 -13.64
N PHE A 114 16.39 15.96 -13.05
CA PHE A 114 16.91 15.25 -11.89
C PHE A 114 17.58 16.22 -10.92
N ARG A 115 17.75 15.77 -9.68
CA ARG A 115 18.45 16.50 -8.62
C ARG A 115 19.43 15.58 -7.90
N LEU A 116 20.56 16.14 -7.47
CA LEU A 116 21.55 15.48 -6.63
C LEU A 116 21.86 16.37 -5.42
N SER A 117 21.77 15.81 -4.21
CA SER A 117 21.96 16.56 -2.97
C SER A 117 23.44 16.74 -2.64
N ARG A 118 23.81 17.96 -2.21
CA ARG A 118 25.16 18.25 -1.69
C ARG A 118 25.47 17.50 -0.40
N ALA A 119 24.44 17.18 0.39
CA ALA A 119 24.59 16.54 1.69
C ALA A 119 24.81 15.01 1.63
N GLY A 120 24.73 14.39 0.46
CA GLY A 120 24.81 12.93 0.32
C GLY A 120 23.61 12.35 -0.43
N GLY A 121 23.46 11.02 -0.39
CA GLY A 121 22.41 10.30 -1.10
C GLY A 121 22.61 10.25 -2.62
N ASP A 122 21.64 9.65 -3.29
CA ASP A 122 21.68 9.37 -4.72
C ASP A 122 20.95 10.44 -5.55
N VAL A 123 21.09 10.33 -6.87
CA VAL A 123 20.31 11.10 -7.83
C VAL A 123 18.83 10.72 -7.70
N VAL A 124 17.97 11.73 -7.66
CA VAL A 124 16.51 11.58 -7.62
C VAL A 124 15.86 12.30 -8.80
N ALA A 125 14.75 11.77 -9.29
CA ALA A 125 13.98 12.45 -10.32
C ALA A 125 13.32 13.74 -9.78
N ASP A 126 13.32 14.81 -10.58
CA ASP A 126 12.55 16.00 -10.27
C ASP A 126 11.06 15.81 -10.65
N ALA A 127 10.42 14.89 -9.93
CA ALA A 127 9.05 14.46 -10.18
C ALA A 127 7.99 15.48 -9.70
N PRO A 128 6.84 15.63 -10.36
CA PRO A 128 5.73 16.42 -9.84
C PRO A 128 5.06 15.75 -8.62
N GLY A 129 4.31 16.54 -7.84
CA GLY A 129 3.43 16.03 -6.79
C GLY A 129 4.12 15.69 -5.46
N ALA A 130 3.44 14.87 -4.66
CA ALA A 130 3.92 14.41 -3.36
C ALA A 130 5.04 13.36 -3.51
N VAL A 131 5.88 13.24 -2.49
CA VAL A 131 6.68 12.02 -2.28
C VAL A 131 5.77 10.98 -1.64
N VAL A 132 5.66 9.82 -2.27
CA VAL A 132 4.66 8.80 -1.93
C VAL A 132 5.33 7.59 -1.27
N GLY A 133 4.91 7.27 -0.05
CA GLY A 133 5.34 6.08 0.67
C GLY A 133 4.52 4.85 0.28
N ILE A 134 5.21 3.74 -0.01
CA ILE A 134 4.62 2.40 0.09
C ILE A 134 5.43 1.67 1.16
N LEU A 135 4.84 1.52 2.34
CA LEU A 135 5.52 0.91 3.48
C LEU A 135 4.98 -0.48 3.70
N GLY A 136 5.73 -1.34 4.38
CA GLY A 136 5.31 -2.70 4.69
C GLY A 136 5.79 -3.17 6.04
N ILE A 137 5.05 -4.12 6.60
CA ILE A 137 5.47 -4.85 7.79
C ILE A 137 5.09 -6.33 7.69
N GLY A 138 5.94 -7.20 8.20
CA GLY A 138 5.65 -8.63 8.20
C GLY A 138 6.68 -9.51 8.88
N GLY A 139 6.55 -10.82 8.65
CA GLY A 139 7.54 -11.80 9.09
C GLY A 139 8.73 -11.87 8.14
N PRO A 140 9.65 -12.85 8.31
CA PRO A 140 10.79 -13.03 7.43
C PRO A 140 10.42 -13.24 5.95
N ARG A 141 9.21 -13.71 5.61
CA ARG A 141 8.79 -13.84 4.21
C ARG A 141 8.50 -12.50 3.53
N ALA A 142 8.14 -11.47 4.30
CA ALA A 142 7.95 -10.13 3.77
C ALA A 142 9.27 -9.52 3.23
N ALA A 143 10.43 -10.05 3.65
CA ALA A 143 11.74 -9.65 3.15
C ALA A 143 12.09 -10.25 1.76
N LEU A 144 11.22 -11.07 1.16
CA LEU A 144 11.46 -11.61 -0.17
C LEU A 144 11.47 -10.48 -1.23
N ALA A 145 12.55 -10.43 -2.00
CA ALA A 145 12.74 -9.42 -3.05
C ALA A 145 13.28 -10.05 -4.33
N ASN A 146 13.03 -9.39 -5.47
CA ASN A 146 13.75 -9.69 -6.70
C ASN A 146 15.14 -9.04 -6.65
N PRO A 147 16.21 -9.74 -7.04
CA PRO A 147 17.60 -9.25 -6.90
C PRO A 147 18.01 -8.19 -7.94
N GLU A 148 17.05 -7.60 -8.63
CA GLU A 148 17.27 -6.63 -9.71
C GLU A 148 17.05 -5.20 -9.21
N GLY A 149 17.64 -4.22 -9.91
CA GLY A 149 17.34 -2.82 -9.68
C GLY A 149 15.98 -2.41 -10.27
N ALA A 150 15.41 -1.34 -9.74
CA ALA A 150 14.14 -0.78 -10.23
C ALA A 150 14.20 -0.41 -11.72
N ALA A 151 13.11 -0.67 -12.48
CA ALA A 151 13.00 -0.17 -13.85
C ALA A 151 12.93 1.36 -13.93
N TYR A 152 12.61 2.01 -12.80
CA TYR A 152 12.56 3.45 -12.60
C TYR A 152 13.50 3.88 -11.44
N PRO A 153 14.83 3.74 -11.59
CA PRO A 153 15.78 3.80 -10.47
C PRO A 153 15.87 5.16 -9.78
N PHE A 154 15.41 6.24 -10.42
CA PHE A 154 15.39 7.59 -9.84
C PHE A 154 14.01 7.98 -9.29
N HIS A 155 13.00 7.13 -9.49
CA HIS A 155 11.64 7.34 -8.99
C HIS A 155 11.26 6.39 -7.86
N ILE A 156 11.91 5.23 -7.75
CA ILE A 156 11.65 4.24 -6.68
C ILE A 156 12.90 4.17 -5.82
N LEU A 157 12.78 4.65 -4.59
CA LEU A 157 13.90 4.90 -3.68
C LEU A 157 13.61 4.30 -2.29
N ALA A 158 14.64 4.19 -1.47
CA ALA A 158 14.55 3.94 -0.04
C ALA A 158 15.19 5.08 0.75
N PRO A 159 14.97 5.16 2.08
CA PRO A 159 15.81 5.98 2.94
C PRO A 159 17.29 5.62 2.75
N ALA A 160 18.16 6.63 2.64
CA ALA A 160 19.61 6.42 2.56
C ALA A 160 20.19 6.19 3.96
N ASP A 161 20.00 4.97 4.46
CA ASP A 161 20.47 4.47 5.75
C ASP A 161 21.37 3.22 5.63
N ASP A 162 21.87 2.95 4.42
CA ASP A 162 22.71 1.81 4.03
C ASP A 162 22.06 0.42 4.06
N ILE A 163 20.74 0.34 4.28
CA ILE A 163 20.04 -0.95 4.39
C ILE A 163 19.34 -1.34 3.08
N GLY A 164 18.62 -0.43 2.42
CA GLY A 164 17.92 -0.69 1.15
C GLY A 164 16.39 -0.74 1.26
N ALA A 165 15.72 -1.65 0.54
CA ALA A 165 14.25 -1.73 0.57
C ALA A 165 13.72 -2.62 1.71
N VAL A 166 14.52 -3.61 2.13
CA VAL A 166 14.25 -4.49 3.27
C VAL A 166 14.84 -3.85 4.53
N GLY A 167 14.10 -3.84 5.64
CA GLY A 167 14.49 -3.24 6.91
C GLY A 167 15.37 -4.13 7.80
N HIS A 168 15.46 -3.79 9.09
CA HIS A 168 16.41 -4.37 10.06
C HIS A 168 16.00 -5.71 10.71
N ALA A 169 15.03 -6.43 10.15
CA ALA A 169 14.55 -7.71 10.69
C ALA A 169 14.19 -7.70 12.20
N GLY A 170 13.77 -6.54 12.72
CA GLY A 170 13.26 -6.40 14.09
C GLY A 170 14.34 -6.46 15.18
N VAL A 171 15.62 -6.42 14.80
CA VAL A 171 16.75 -6.46 15.74
C VAL A 171 17.28 -5.06 16.03
N GLU A 172 17.50 -4.27 14.98
CA GLU A 172 18.08 -2.93 15.07
C GLU A 172 17.04 -1.85 14.79
N ARG A 173 17.33 -0.63 15.27
CA ARG A 173 16.48 0.54 15.03
C ARG A 173 16.93 1.28 13.79
N ALA A 174 15.99 1.56 12.89
CA ALA A 174 16.24 2.35 11.70
C ALA A 174 16.77 3.75 12.05
N ALA A 175 17.78 4.20 11.30
CA ALA A 175 18.40 5.51 11.48
C ALA A 175 17.46 6.64 11.03
N VAL A 176 17.71 7.84 11.55
CA VAL A 176 17.05 9.06 11.06
C VAL A 176 17.80 9.57 9.84
N THR A 177 17.09 9.79 8.73
CA THR A 177 17.66 10.36 7.51
C THR A 177 16.61 11.11 6.70
N ASP A 178 17.03 12.19 6.04
CA ASP A 178 16.24 12.94 5.05
C ASP A 178 16.74 12.69 3.61
N LEU A 179 17.74 11.81 3.46
CA LEU A 179 18.36 11.45 2.19
C LEU A 179 17.72 10.18 1.61
N LEU A 180 17.79 10.05 0.29
CA LEU A 180 17.23 8.93 -0.45
C LEU A 180 18.31 8.20 -1.25
N ALA A 181 18.16 6.89 -1.37
CA ALA A 181 19.06 6.00 -2.09
C ALA A 181 18.29 5.11 -3.08
N GLN A 182 18.96 4.72 -4.15
CA GLN A 182 18.44 3.80 -5.14
C GLN A 182 18.39 2.38 -4.57
N LEU A 183 17.40 1.61 -5.03
CA LEU A 183 17.22 0.23 -4.60
C LEU A 183 18.19 -0.71 -5.32
N ARG A 184 18.70 -1.69 -4.57
CA ARG A 184 19.49 -2.81 -5.13
C ARG A 184 18.63 -4.05 -5.36
N GLU A 185 17.46 -4.10 -4.73
CA GLU A 185 16.49 -5.18 -4.80
C GLU A 185 15.06 -4.63 -4.82
N MET A 186 14.15 -5.37 -5.43
CA MET A 186 12.75 -4.99 -5.58
C MET A 186 11.87 -5.83 -4.65
N THR A 187 11.49 -5.26 -3.51
CA THR A 187 10.48 -5.82 -2.61
C THR A 187 9.09 -5.71 -3.23
N HIS A 188 8.07 -6.29 -2.60
CA HIS A 188 6.68 -6.17 -3.04
C HIS A 188 6.23 -4.71 -3.17
N GLU A 189 6.62 -3.84 -2.23
CA GLU A 189 6.31 -2.42 -2.21
C GLU A 189 6.99 -1.68 -3.37
N ALA A 190 8.24 -2.03 -3.67
CA ALA A 190 8.97 -1.48 -4.81
C ALA A 190 8.35 -1.92 -6.14
N LEU A 191 7.94 -3.19 -6.26
CA LEU A 191 7.22 -3.70 -7.44
C LEU A 191 5.85 -3.03 -7.60
N MET A 192 5.15 -2.72 -6.51
CA MET A 192 3.90 -1.94 -6.57
C MET A 192 4.14 -0.53 -7.11
N ALA A 193 5.22 0.13 -6.68
CA ALA A 193 5.62 1.44 -7.19
C ALA A 193 5.93 1.38 -8.70
N GLU A 194 6.62 0.33 -9.15
CA GLU A 194 6.90 0.09 -10.57
C GLU A 194 5.62 -0.04 -11.40
N VAL A 195 4.65 -0.84 -10.96
CA VAL A 195 3.34 -0.97 -11.63
C VAL A 195 2.62 0.37 -11.72
N CYS A 196 2.60 1.14 -10.62
CA CYS A 196 2.00 2.46 -10.62
C CYS A 196 2.66 3.40 -11.64
N LEU A 197 3.99 3.36 -11.76
CA LEU A 197 4.74 4.17 -12.71
C LEU A 197 4.52 3.73 -14.15
N ASP A 198 4.47 2.43 -14.43
CA ASP A 198 4.11 1.90 -15.74
C ASP A 198 2.73 2.44 -16.18
N TRP A 199 1.73 2.41 -15.30
CA TRP A 199 0.40 2.97 -15.61
C TRP A 199 0.41 4.49 -15.85
N GLN A 200 1.23 5.25 -15.12
CA GLN A 200 1.37 6.68 -15.38
C GLN A 200 2.06 6.93 -16.72
N LEU A 201 3.09 6.13 -17.05
CA LEU A 201 3.81 6.22 -18.30
C LEU A 201 2.90 5.95 -19.50
N ASP A 202 2.11 4.87 -19.44
CA ASP A 202 1.16 4.47 -20.49
C ASP A 202 0.07 5.53 -20.73
N LYS A 203 -0.33 6.25 -19.68
CA LYS A 203 -1.33 7.33 -19.75
C LYS A 203 -0.73 8.69 -20.09
N HIS A 204 0.59 8.77 -20.31
CA HIS A 204 1.32 10.03 -20.47
C HIS A 204 1.13 11.02 -19.31
N ALA A 205 0.98 10.50 -18.09
CA ALA A 205 0.79 11.27 -16.88
C ALA A 205 2.11 11.54 -16.14
N GLY A 206 2.06 12.37 -15.09
CA GLY A 206 3.23 12.67 -14.27
C GLY A 206 3.72 11.45 -13.50
N LEU A 207 5.02 11.17 -13.56
CA LEU A 207 5.65 10.10 -12.80
C LEU A 207 6.01 10.59 -11.38
N PRO A 208 5.31 10.15 -10.31
CA PRO A 208 5.63 10.57 -8.94
C PRO A 208 6.97 10.00 -8.45
N LEU A 209 7.38 10.46 -7.27
CA LEU A 209 8.51 9.89 -6.51
C LEU A 209 7.95 8.93 -5.44
N PHE A 210 8.45 7.70 -5.41
CA PHE A 210 8.12 6.69 -4.42
C PHE A 210 9.28 6.44 -3.46
N VAL A 211 8.95 6.32 -2.18
CA VAL A 211 9.85 5.81 -1.14
C VAL A 211 9.25 4.51 -0.62
N THR A 212 10.01 3.42 -0.69
CA THR A 212 9.54 2.09 -0.32
C THR A 212 10.41 1.49 0.77
N ARG A 213 9.76 0.84 1.74
CA ARG A 213 10.44 0.13 2.83
C ARG A 213 9.51 -0.94 3.39
N VAL A 214 9.99 -2.16 3.53
CA VAL A 214 9.33 -3.20 4.34
C VAL A 214 10.16 -3.50 5.58
N GLU A 215 9.54 -3.39 6.75
CA GLU A 215 10.15 -3.81 8.00
C GLU A 215 9.71 -5.23 8.32
N THR A 216 10.63 -6.04 8.81
CA THR A 216 10.32 -7.41 9.19
C THR A 216 10.72 -7.67 10.62
N ASP A 217 10.16 -8.68 11.25
CA ASP A 217 10.67 -9.25 12.49
C ASP A 217 10.58 -10.79 12.47
N SER A 218 11.03 -11.42 13.55
CA SER A 218 10.93 -12.87 13.78
C SER A 218 9.84 -13.24 14.79
N SER A 219 8.80 -12.41 14.93
CA SER A 219 7.71 -12.64 15.86
C SER A 219 6.96 -13.94 15.54
N ALA A 220 6.59 -14.69 16.57
CA ALA A 220 5.84 -15.94 16.45
C ALA A 220 4.31 -15.75 16.53
N SER A 221 3.85 -14.54 16.86
CA SER A 221 2.43 -14.19 16.98
C SER A 221 2.17 -12.75 16.51
N ALA A 222 0.94 -12.46 16.11
CA ALA A 222 0.56 -11.13 15.62
C ALA A 222 0.62 -10.08 16.73
N ALA A 223 0.34 -10.47 17.98
CA ALA A 223 0.50 -9.61 19.14
C ALA A 223 1.98 -9.23 19.38
N ALA A 224 2.90 -10.20 19.27
CA ALA A 224 4.33 -9.92 19.37
C ALA A 224 4.81 -8.99 18.24
N LEU A 225 4.34 -9.21 17.01
CA LEU A 225 4.61 -8.31 15.87
C LEU A 225 4.11 -6.89 16.16
N ALA A 226 2.90 -6.77 16.72
CA ALA A 226 2.30 -5.49 17.09
C ALA A 226 3.10 -4.74 18.16
N GLU A 227 3.87 -5.43 18.98
CA GLU A 227 4.72 -4.87 20.04
C GLU A 227 6.19 -4.70 19.61
N GLY A 228 6.61 -5.40 18.55
CA GLY A 228 7.99 -5.52 18.09
C GLY A 228 8.63 -4.24 17.54
N VAL A 229 9.94 -4.31 17.36
CA VAL A 229 10.78 -3.23 16.83
C VAL A 229 10.44 -2.90 15.38
N ALA A 230 9.93 -3.87 14.60
CA ALA A 230 9.52 -3.64 13.22
C ALA A 230 8.47 -2.53 13.08
N VAL A 231 7.51 -2.42 14.03
CA VAL A 231 6.52 -1.35 14.00
C VAL A 231 7.16 0.01 14.26
N ASP A 232 8.10 0.09 15.21
CA ASP A 232 8.84 1.33 15.47
C ASP A 232 9.67 1.75 14.27
N ASN A 233 10.28 0.79 13.57
CA ASN A 233 11.02 1.05 12.35
C ASN A 233 10.12 1.47 11.19
N LEU A 234 8.91 0.91 11.07
CA LEU A 234 7.96 1.32 10.04
C LEU A 234 7.57 2.79 10.25
N LEU A 235 7.31 3.17 11.51
CA LEU A 235 7.02 4.56 11.86
C LEU A 235 8.24 5.47 11.67
N ARG A 236 9.47 4.97 11.89
CA ARG A 236 10.70 5.68 11.52
C ARG A 236 10.81 5.88 10.01
N ALA A 237 10.50 4.88 9.20
CA ALA A 237 10.50 4.98 7.74
C ALA A 237 9.47 6.02 7.26
N ALA A 238 8.28 6.06 7.86
CA ALA A 238 7.28 7.10 7.60
C ALA A 238 7.78 8.51 7.98
N ALA A 239 8.50 8.64 9.10
CA ALA A 239 9.12 9.90 9.50
C ALA A 239 10.22 10.33 8.53
N ASN A 240 11.09 9.40 8.10
CA ASN A 240 12.15 9.65 7.12
C ASN A 240 11.56 10.06 5.76
N LEU A 241 10.47 9.44 5.31
CA LEU A 241 9.71 9.88 4.13
C LEU A 241 9.27 11.34 4.27
N LYS A 242 8.74 11.75 5.42
CA LYS A 242 8.31 13.14 5.65
C LYS A 242 9.49 14.11 5.63
N LEU A 243 10.63 13.72 6.20
CA LEU A 243 11.87 14.51 6.16
C LEU A 243 12.39 14.67 4.73
N ALA A 244 12.47 13.58 3.96
CA ALA A 244 12.88 13.61 2.56
C ALA A 244 11.94 14.46 1.70
N ALA A 245 10.64 14.35 1.90
CA ALA A 245 9.66 15.19 1.21
C ALA A 245 9.84 16.68 1.53
N ALA A 246 10.02 17.02 2.81
CA ALA A 246 10.28 18.39 3.24
C ALA A 246 11.58 18.95 2.63
N ARG A 247 12.65 18.15 2.59
CA ARG A 247 13.92 18.50 1.93
C ARG A 247 13.74 18.81 0.44
N LEU A 248 12.85 18.09 -0.23
CA LEU A 248 12.50 18.29 -1.64
C LEU A 248 11.50 19.44 -1.87
N GLY A 249 10.97 20.05 -0.79
CA GLY A 249 9.91 21.06 -0.85
C GLY A 249 8.56 20.50 -1.30
N LYS A 250 8.29 19.22 -1.01
CA LYS A 250 7.10 18.47 -1.45
C LYS A 250 6.28 17.98 -0.25
N PRO A 251 4.96 17.79 -0.40
CA PRO A 251 4.17 17.08 0.59
C PRO A 251 4.55 15.58 0.61
N ALA A 252 4.32 14.93 1.74
CA ALA A 252 4.45 13.48 1.89
C ALA A 252 3.07 12.82 1.94
N ARG A 253 2.91 11.65 1.31
CA ARG A 253 1.67 10.86 1.35
C ARG A 253 1.99 9.38 1.52
N ILE A 254 1.17 8.64 2.25
CA ILE A 254 1.22 7.16 2.25
C ILE A 254 0.20 6.65 1.24
N PHE A 255 0.64 5.84 0.28
CA PHE A 255 -0.24 5.15 -0.67
C PHE A 255 -0.87 3.92 -0.03
N ALA A 256 -0.05 3.09 0.62
CA ALA A 256 -0.50 1.92 1.35
C ALA A 256 0.53 1.49 2.41
N VAL A 257 0.05 0.67 3.35
CA VAL A 257 0.87 -0.13 4.26
C VAL A 257 0.58 -1.60 4.00
N THR A 258 1.56 -2.37 3.55
CA THR A 258 1.43 -3.80 3.31
C THR A 258 1.59 -4.58 4.62
N LEU A 259 0.81 -5.65 4.78
CA LEU A 259 0.82 -6.56 5.92
C LEU A 259 1.09 -7.98 5.37
N ASP A 260 2.23 -8.55 5.73
CA ASP A 260 2.63 -9.89 5.29
C ASP A 260 3.11 -10.73 6.49
N PHE A 261 2.13 -11.23 7.24
CA PHE A 261 2.39 -12.03 8.44
C PHE A 261 1.28 -13.07 8.60
N ALA A 262 1.54 -14.30 8.20
CA ALA A 262 0.53 -15.37 8.27
C ALA A 262 1.17 -16.71 8.60
N LEU A 263 2.07 -17.19 7.74
CA LEU A 263 2.75 -18.48 7.93
C LEU A 263 3.68 -18.48 9.16
N GLU A 264 4.15 -17.31 9.56
CA GLU A 264 5.05 -17.11 10.69
C GLU A 264 4.32 -16.98 12.03
N ALA A 265 3.00 -16.74 11.99
CA ALA A 265 2.16 -16.77 13.16
C ALA A 265 1.93 -18.22 13.60
N VAL A 266 2.89 -18.80 14.31
CA VAL A 266 2.88 -20.21 14.75
C VAL A 266 2.22 -20.42 16.11
N GLU A 267 1.96 -19.36 16.87
CA GLU A 267 1.31 -19.39 18.18
C GLU A 267 -0.15 -18.89 18.16
N GLY A 268 -0.87 -19.15 19.25
CA GLY A 268 -2.21 -18.62 19.51
C GLY A 268 -3.35 -19.32 18.76
N SER A 269 -4.56 -18.84 18.99
CA SER A 269 -5.80 -19.21 18.31
C SER A 269 -6.07 -18.31 17.08
N ALA A 270 -7.16 -18.61 16.35
CA ALA A 270 -7.62 -17.74 15.27
C ALA A 270 -7.97 -16.33 15.79
N THR A 271 -8.63 -16.26 16.95
CA THR A 271 -8.97 -15.01 17.62
C THR A 271 -7.73 -14.23 18.05
N ASP A 272 -6.72 -14.90 18.62
CA ASP A 272 -5.48 -14.22 19.04
C ASP A 272 -4.74 -13.61 17.85
N TYR A 273 -4.71 -14.31 16.70
CA TYR A 273 -4.14 -13.76 15.47
C TYR A 273 -4.93 -12.54 14.98
N ARG A 274 -6.26 -12.66 14.89
CA ARG A 274 -7.13 -11.57 14.42
C ARG A 274 -6.95 -10.32 15.29
N ASP A 275 -7.06 -10.48 16.60
CA ASP A 275 -6.99 -9.37 17.55
C ASP A 275 -5.57 -8.76 17.58
N GLY A 276 -4.53 -9.58 17.43
CA GLY A 276 -3.15 -9.10 17.25
C GLY A 276 -2.97 -8.26 15.97
N MET A 277 -3.55 -8.68 14.85
CA MET A 277 -3.51 -7.91 13.59
C MET A 277 -4.32 -6.61 13.68
N LEU A 278 -5.45 -6.60 14.39
CA LEU A 278 -6.19 -5.37 14.68
C LEU A 278 -5.35 -4.40 15.54
N ALA A 279 -4.72 -4.90 16.61
CA ALA A 279 -3.84 -4.11 17.46
C ALA A 279 -2.62 -3.54 16.70
N LEU A 280 -2.04 -4.33 15.79
CA LEU A 280 -0.98 -3.88 14.89
C LEU A 280 -1.44 -2.70 14.03
N MET A 281 -2.61 -2.83 13.38
CA MET A 281 -3.18 -1.76 12.57
C MET A 281 -3.49 -0.51 13.40
N ASP A 282 -4.07 -0.65 14.59
CA ASP A 282 -4.30 0.46 15.53
C ASP A 282 -3.01 1.20 15.87
N ARG A 283 -1.92 0.47 16.19
CA ARG A 283 -0.62 1.08 16.50
C ARG A 283 -0.05 1.84 15.32
N ILE A 284 -0.13 1.27 14.12
CA ILE A 284 0.34 1.91 12.89
C ILE A 284 -0.49 3.17 12.59
N GLU A 285 -1.83 3.09 12.64
CA GLU A 285 -2.72 4.24 12.41
C GLU A 285 -2.43 5.37 13.41
N ALA A 286 -2.33 5.06 14.69
CA ALA A 286 -2.02 6.03 15.73
C ALA A 286 -0.63 6.67 15.52
N GLY A 287 0.37 5.87 15.14
CA GLY A 287 1.72 6.35 14.84
C GLY A 287 1.76 7.28 13.62
N LEU A 288 1.12 6.89 12.52
CA LEU A 288 1.04 7.68 11.29
C LEU A 288 0.24 8.98 11.51
N ALA A 289 -0.84 8.94 12.28
CA ALA A 289 -1.62 10.12 12.64
C ALA A 289 -0.79 11.14 13.43
N LYS A 290 0.05 10.69 14.38
CA LYS A 290 0.99 11.57 15.11
C LYS A 290 2.01 12.24 14.18
N LEU A 291 2.38 11.58 13.10
CA LEU A 291 3.23 12.15 12.04
C LEU A 291 2.44 13.04 11.07
N GLY A 292 1.12 13.13 11.19
CA GLY A 292 0.25 13.95 10.34
C GLY A 292 -0.09 13.33 8.99
N PHE A 293 0.00 12.01 8.86
CA PHE A 293 -0.51 11.29 7.68
C PHE A 293 -1.99 10.97 7.83
N ASP A 294 -2.69 10.86 6.70
CA ASP A 294 -4.03 10.31 6.64
C ASP A 294 -4.04 8.84 7.04
N ARG A 295 -5.23 8.33 7.39
CA ARG A 295 -5.44 6.92 7.68
C ARG A 295 -5.04 6.05 6.45
N PRO A 296 -4.07 5.13 6.59
CA PRO A 296 -3.55 4.36 5.47
C PRO A 296 -4.60 3.37 4.93
N VAL A 297 -4.38 2.92 3.70
CA VAL A 297 -4.96 1.64 3.23
C VAL A 297 -4.00 0.55 3.66
N PHE A 298 -4.50 -0.42 4.43
CA PHE A 298 -3.76 -1.64 4.73
C PHE A 298 -4.00 -2.66 3.62
N LEU A 299 -2.93 -3.26 3.12
CA LEU A 299 -3.00 -4.30 2.08
C LEU A 299 -2.43 -5.59 2.63
N ALA A 300 -3.22 -6.65 2.61
CA ALA A 300 -2.72 -7.99 2.88
C ALA A 300 -2.96 -8.89 1.68
N ARG A 301 -2.13 -9.92 1.56
CA ARG A 301 -2.41 -11.08 0.71
C ARG A 301 -3.02 -12.16 1.59
N PHE A 302 -3.97 -12.92 1.04
CA PHE A 302 -4.51 -14.07 1.77
C PHE A 302 -3.56 -15.24 1.60
N GLU A 303 -2.78 -15.54 2.63
CA GLU A 303 -1.79 -16.60 2.59
C GLU A 303 -2.40 -17.93 2.99
N ALA A 304 -2.48 -18.84 2.03
CA ALA A 304 -2.94 -20.21 2.23
C ALA A 304 -1.80 -21.24 2.23
N GLY A 305 -0.60 -20.84 1.76
CA GLY A 305 0.58 -21.69 1.66
C GLY A 305 0.34 -23.00 0.92
N ARG A 306 1.31 -23.91 0.98
CA ARG A 306 1.12 -25.28 0.52
C ARG A 306 0.15 -26.06 1.43
N PRO A 307 -0.60 -27.04 0.87
CA PRO A 307 -1.39 -28.00 1.64
C PRO A 307 -0.64 -28.55 2.85
N GLY A 308 -1.22 -28.38 4.04
CA GLY A 308 -0.64 -28.84 5.30
C GLY A 308 0.40 -27.90 5.94
N LEU A 309 0.77 -26.79 5.29
CA LEU A 309 1.67 -25.79 5.87
C LEU A 309 0.92 -24.78 6.73
N THR A 310 -0.17 -24.22 6.21
CA THR A 310 -0.94 -23.20 6.93
C THR A 310 -1.94 -23.84 7.89
N PRO A 311 -1.87 -23.52 9.20
CA PRO A 311 -2.85 -24.01 10.15
C PRO A 311 -4.25 -23.48 9.85
N ASP A 312 -5.28 -24.30 10.07
CA ASP A 312 -6.69 -23.91 9.88
C ASP A 312 -7.03 -22.61 10.63
N ARG A 313 -6.47 -22.40 11.82
CA ARG A 313 -6.66 -21.17 12.62
C ARG A 313 -6.23 -19.89 11.89
N VAL A 314 -5.18 -19.93 11.06
CA VAL A 314 -4.69 -18.76 10.32
C VAL A 314 -5.59 -18.48 9.12
N ILE A 315 -6.13 -19.52 8.48
CA ILE A 315 -7.13 -19.38 7.42
C ILE A 315 -8.42 -18.78 7.98
N GLU A 316 -8.92 -19.31 9.09
CA GLU A 316 -10.12 -18.81 9.77
C GLU A 316 -9.96 -17.34 10.18
N ALA A 317 -8.79 -16.96 10.71
CA ALA A 317 -8.55 -15.58 11.14
C ALA A 317 -8.39 -14.59 9.98
N GLN A 318 -7.66 -14.94 8.91
CA GLN A 318 -7.57 -14.12 7.70
C GLN A 318 -8.94 -13.97 7.03
N TRP A 319 -9.73 -15.05 7.00
CA TRP A 319 -11.10 -15.02 6.51
C TRP A 319 -11.96 -14.06 7.32
N GLU A 320 -11.89 -14.11 8.64
CA GLU A 320 -12.64 -13.18 9.49
C GLU A 320 -12.22 -11.73 9.24
N LEU A 321 -10.91 -11.44 9.18
CA LEU A 321 -10.40 -10.09 8.87
C LEU A 321 -10.88 -9.55 7.52
N ALA A 322 -11.10 -10.42 6.53
CA ALA A 322 -11.54 -10.01 5.19
C ALA A 322 -12.93 -9.36 5.18
N TRP A 323 -13.75 -9.57 6.21
CA TRP A 323 -15.07 -8.95 6.32
C TRP A 323 -15.38 -8.32 7.69
N ASN A 324 -14.54 -8.57 8.70
CA ASN A 324 -14.63 -8.03 10.05
C ASN A 324 -13.26 -7.48 10.51
N CYS A 325 -12.78 -6.43 9.84
CA CYS A 325 -11.55 -5.71 10.20
C CYS A 325 -11.80 -4.45 11.07
N GLY A 326 -12.93 -4.40 11.79
CA GLY A 326 -13.32 -3.22 12.56
C GLY A 326 -13.46 -1.97 11.70
N ALA A 327 -12.88 -0.86 12.14
CA ALA A 327 -12.92 0.40 11.40
C ALA A 327 -11.81 0.51 10.33
N HIS A 328 -10.84 -0.42 10.29
CA HIS A 328 -9.64 -0.30 9.46
C HIS A 328 -9.95 -0.32 7.98
N ARG A 329 -9.13 0.39 7.20
CA ARG A 329 -9.16 0.31 5.73
C ARG A 329 -8.31 -0.86 5.26
N LEU A 330 -8.64 -2.07 5.71
CA LEU A 330 -7.96 -3.30 5.31
C LEU A 330 -8.56 -3.83 4.00
N VAL A 331 -7.68 -4.17 3.07
CA VAL A 331 -8.02 -4.76 1.79
C VAL A 331 -7.17 -5.99 1.56
N ILE A 332 -7.83 -7.12 1.27
CA ILE A 332 -7.15 -8.33 0.81
C ILE A 332 -7.03 -8.23 -0.71
N SER A 333 -5.80 -8.10 -1.22
CA SER A 333 -5.56 -7.85 -2.63
C SER A 333 -5.80 -9.09 -3.50
N ALA A 334 -5.37 -10.26 -3.03
CA ALA A 334 -5.49 -11.52 -3.74
C ALA A 334 -5.22 -12.71 -2.81
N PRO A 335 -5.72 -13.91 -3.13
CA PRO A 335 -5.29 -15.15 -2.49
C PRO A 335 -3.96 -15.64 -3.05
N SER A 336 -3.05 -16.16 -2.20
CA SER A 336 -1.73 -16.59 -2.67
C SER A 336 -1.79 -17.81 -3.60
N THR A 337 -2.85 -18.60 -3.54
CA THR A 337 -3.08 -19.76 -4.41
C THR A 337 -3.22 -19.43 -5.90
N MET A 338 -3.43 -18.16 -6.27
CA MET A 338 -3.43 -17.76 -7.69
C MET A 338 -2.02 -17.59 -8.29
N PHE A 339 -0.97 -17.69 -7.48
CA PHE A 339 0.40 -17.39 -7.91
C PHE A 339 1.32 -18.62 -7.82
N ALA A 340 2.29 -18.66 -8.72
CA ALA A 340 3.31 -19.70 -8.75
C ALA A 340 4.31 -19.54 -7.58
N HIS A 341 4.65 -20.65 -6.95
CA HIS A 341 5.55 -20.79 -5.83
C HIS A 341 6.65 -21.82 -6.14
N ASP A 342 7.85 -21.56 -5.64
CA ASP A 342 8.94 -22.54 -5.67
C ASP A 342 8.72 -23.67 -4.65
N ASP A 343 9.65 -24.61 -4.61
CA ASP A 343 9.61 -25.77 -3.71
C ASP A 343 9.64 -25.43 -2.22
N TYR A 344 10.07 -24.22 -1.86
CA TYR A 344 10.10 -23.70 -0.50
C TYR A 344 8.86 -22.87 -0.16
N ASP A 345 7.82 -22.98 -0.99
CA ASP A 345 6.58 -22.22 -0.87
C ASP A 345 6.82 -20.71 -0.92
N ARG A 346 7.78 -20.24 -1.72
CA ARG A 346 8.04 -18.81 -1.93
C ARG A 346 7.53 -18.42 -3.32
N PRO A 347 6.81 -17.29 -3.46
CA PRO A 347 6.37 -16.85 -4.79
C PRO A 347 7.57 -16.71 -5.73
N THR A 348 7.45 -17.17 -6.97
CA THR A 348 8.49 -16.98 -7.99
C THR A 348 8.72 -15.48 -8.28
N PRO A 349 9.84 -15.07 -8.89
CA PRO A 349 10.06 -13.67 -9.26
C PRO A 349 8.93 -13.08 -10.11
N GLU A 350 8.38 -13.85 -11.04
CA GLU A 350 7.25 -13.42 -11.88
C GLU A 350 5.94 -13.33 -11.07
N ALA A 351 5.68 -14.33 -10.23
CA ALA A 351 4.55 -14.28 -9.30
C ALA A 351 4.60 -13.05 -8.39
N ARG A 352 5.77 -12.62 -7.92
CA ARG A 352 5.91 -11.39 -7.13
C ARG A 352 5.51 -10.14 -7.90
N ARG A 353 5.80 -10.05 -9.21
CA ARG A 353 5.33 -8.95 -10.06
C ARG A 353 3.81 -8.97 -10.22
N GLN A 354 3.24 -10.14 -10.47
CA GLN A 354 1.79 -10.32 -10.59
C GLN A 354 1.06 -9.98 -9.27
N MET A 355 1.63 -10.40 -8.13
CA MET A 355 1.14 -10.04 -6.79
C MET A 355 1.18 -8.53 -6.56
N ALA A 356 2.27 -7.87 -6.95
CA ALA A 356 2.41 -6.43 -6.85
C ALA A 356 1.40 -5.70 -7.75
N ALA A 357 1.11 -6.21 -8.95
CA ALA A 357 0.08 -5.66 -9.82
C ALA A 357 -1.33 -5.73 -9.19
N MET A 358 -1.69 -6.88 -8.60
CA MET A 358 -2.93 -7.02 -7.84
C MET A 358 -2.99 -6.05 -6.67
N SER A 359 -1.89 -5.91 -5.93
CA SER A 359 -1.83 -5.04 -4.75
C SER A 359 -1.88 -3.55 -5.12
N ALA A 360 -1.22 -3.13 -6.19
CA ALA A 360 -1.30 -1.77 -6.73
C ALA A 360 -2.72 -1.45 -7.22
N ALA A 361 -3.41 -2.42 -7.84
CA ALA A 361 -4.79 -2.25 -8.29
C ALA A 361 -5.75 -2.12 -7.09
N ALA A 362 -5.61 -3.00 -6.10
CA ALA A 362 -6.38 -2.97 -4.87
C ALA A 362 -6.20 -1.66 -4.10
N ALA A 363 -4.95 -1.22 -3.92
CA ALA A 363 -4.60 0.05 -3.28
C ALA A 363 -5.21 1.25 -4.01
N SER A 364 -5.10 1.27 -5.34
CA SER A 364 -5.61 2.36 -6.18
C SER A 364 -7.13 2.44 -6.09
N ALA A 365 -7.82 1.30 -6.15
CA ALA A 365 -9.27 1.24 -6.04
C ALA A 365 -9.75 1.65 -4.63
N ALA A 366 -9.08 1.17 -3.58
CA ALA A 366 -9.41 1.53 -2.19
C ALA A 366 -9.09 2.98 -1.83
N GLY A 367 -8.10 3.57 -2.51
CA GLY A 367 -7.71 4.97 -2.39
C GLY A 367 -8.57 5.93 -3.22
N ALA A 368 -9.30 5.42 -4.22
CA ALA A 368 -10.17 6.24 -5.06
C ALA A 368 -11.37 6.74 -4.24
N GLN A 369 -11.52 8.07 -4.17
CA GLN A 369 -12.72 8.68 -3.63
C GLN A 369 -13.73 8.85 -4.77
N SER A 370 -14.76 7.99 -4.81
CA SER A 370 -15.88 8.20 -5.71
C SER A 370 -16.65 9.46 -5.30
N LEU A 371 -17.05 10.28 -6.27
CA LEU A 371 -17.93 11.44 -6.06
C LEU A 371 -19.30 11.02 -5.52
N LYS A 372 -19.73 9.80 -5.84
CA LYS A 372 -20.94 9.16 -5.33
C LYS A 372 -20.58 7.75 -4.89
N PRO A 373 -20.20 7.54 -3.61
CA PRO A 373 -19.80 6.24 -3.16
C PRO A 373 -20.96 5.25 -3.24
N GLU A 374 -20.74 4.12 -3.90
CA GLU A 374 -21.60 2.94 -3.90
C GLU A 374 -20.91 1.86 -3.05
N PRO A 375 -21.20 1.75 -1.74
CA PRO A 375 -20.41 0.93 -0.82
C PRO A 375 -20.35 -0.57 -1.16
N LEU A 376 -21.27 -1.05 -1.99
CA LEU A 376 -21.32 -2.45 -2.45
C LEU A 376 -20.56 -2.70 -3.75
N MET A 377 -20.20 -1.64 -4.50
CA MET A 377 -19.59 -1.73 -5.84
C MET A 377 -18.23 -1.02 -5.92
N ASP A 378 -17.99 -0.05 -5.03
CA ASP A 378 -16.77 0.73 -5.02
C ASP A 378 -15.63 0.06 -4.25
N GLY A 379 -14.40 0.40 -4.65
CA GLY A 379 -13.18 -0.05 -4.01
C GLY A 379 -12.70 -1.42 -4.50
N TRP A 380 -12.23 -2.24 -3.57
CA TRP A 380 -11.67 -3.56 -3.86
C TRP A 380 -12.22 -4.61 -2.92
N ARG A 381 -12.65 -5.75 -3.48
CA ARG A 381 -13.07 -6.93 -2.72
C ARG A 381 -12.91 -8.16 -3.60
N CYS A 382 -12.05 -9.08 -3.18
CA CYS A 382 -12.09 -10.46 -3.69
C CYS A 382 -13.39 -11.13 -3.22
N PRO A 383 -14.02 -12.02 -4.01
CA PRO A 383 -15.20 -12.75 -3.55
C PRO A 383 -14.94 -13.46 -2.21
N VAL A 384 -15.84 -13.30 -1.25
CA VAL A 384 -15.72 -13.91 0.09
C VAL A 384 -16.91 -14.84 0.32
N ILE A 385 -16.66 -16.10 0.66
CA ILE A 385 -17.71 -17.04 1.07
C ILE A 385 -18.05 -16.78 2.54
N HIS A 386 -19.29 -16.45 2.85
CA HIS A 386 -19.72 -16.10 4.20
C HIS A 386 -20.40 -17.28 4.93
N LEU A 387 -21.18 -18.07 4.21
CA LEU A 387 -22.01 -19.13 4.78
C LEU A 387 -21.99 -20.37 3.89
N ALA A 388 -22.19 -21.54 4.53
CA ALA A 388 -22.38 -22.83 3.89
C ALA A 388 -23.56 -23.55 4.56
N GLU A 389 -24.71 -23.58 3.89
CA GLU A 389 -25.98 -24.05 4.44
C GLU A 389 -26.53 -25.24 3.66
N LEU A 390 -26.90 -26.31 4.37
CA LEU A 390 -27.53 -27.50 3.81
C LEU A 390 -29.01 -27.21 3.54
N GLU A 391 -29.42 -27.45 2.30
CA GLU A 391 -30.78 -27.34 1.83
C GLU A 391 -31.23 -28.67 1.19
N ALA A 392 -32.52 -28.93 1.27
CA ALA A 392 -33.13 -30.02 0.52
C ALA A 392 -33.19 -29.64 -0.97
N GLY A 393 -32.48 -30.40 -1.80
CA GLY A 393 -32.47 -30.22 -3.24
C GLY A 393 -33.61 -30.94 -3.96
N PRO A 394 -33.77 -30.68 -5.28
CA PRO A 394 -34.74 -31.38 -6.11
C PRO A 394 -34.55 -32.89 -6.06
N LYS A 395 -35.65 -33.65 -5.95
CA LYS A 395 -35.64 -35.13 -5.95
C LYS A 395 -34.81 -35.76 -4.81
N GLY A 396 -34.68 -35.06 -3.68
CA GLY A 396 -34.00 -35.57 -2.50
C GLY A 396 -32.47 -35.53 -2.58
N SER A 397 -31.91 -34.76 -3.53
CA SER A 397 -30.49 -34.43 -3.49
C SER A 397 -30.18 -33.54 -2.28
N VAL A 398 -28.94 -33.60 -1.79
CA VAL A 398 -28.46 -32.71 -0.75
C VAL A 398 -27.70 -31.57 -1.43
N VAL A 399 -28.11 -30.34 -1.17
CA VAL A 399 -27.48 -29.15 -1.75
C VAL A 399 -26.85 -28.35 -0.62
N LEU A 400 -25.59 -27.99 -0.76
CA LEU A 400 -24.92 -27.02 0.09
C LEU A 400 -24.95 -25.67 -0.64
N ARG A 401 -25.78 -24.75 -0.15
CA ARG A 401 -25.85 -23.36 -0.62
C ARG A 401 -24.75 -22.55 0.03
N LEU A 402 -23.91 -21.94 -0.79
CA LEU A 402 -22.90 -20.98 -0.37
C LEU A 402 -23.40 -19.57 -0.64
N ILE A 403 -23.30 -18.71 0.36
CA ILE A 403 -23.60 -17.28 0.20
C ILE A 403 -22.27 -16.54 0.16
N LEU A 404 -22.02 -15.85 -0.95
CA LEU A 404 -20.80 -15.09 -1.16
C LEU A 404 -21.10 -13.59 -1.23
N ARG A 405 -20.02 -12.80 -1.18
CA ARG A 405 -20.05 -11.39 -1.54
C ARG A 405 -18.88 -11.03 -2.42
N ALA A 406 -19.17 -10.51 -3.61
CA ALA A 406 -18.24 -9.95 -4.59
C ALA A 406 -18.75 -8.57 -5.05
N LEU A 407 -17.92 -7.83 -5.80
CA LEU A 407 -18.37 -6.56 -6.42
C LEU A 407 -19.12 -6.78 -7.74
N GLY A 408 -19.13 -7.99 -8.28
CA GLY A 408 -19.84 -8.33 -9.51
C GLY A 408 -20.35 -9.77 -9.47
N ASP A 409 -21.01 -10.18 -10.54
CA ASP A 409 -21.55 -11.54 -10.67
C ASP A 409 -20.44 -12.58 -10.57
N LEU A 410 -20.75 -13.70 -9.90
CA LEU A 410 -19.81 -14.79 -9.74
C LEU A 410 -19.62 -15.56 -11.05
N VAL A 411 -18.38 -15.93 -11.32
CA VAL A 411 -17.99 -16.79 -12.43
C VAL A 411 -17.25 -17.99 -11.88
N LEU A 412 -17.67 -19.18 -12.32
CA LEU A 412 -16.96 -20.43 -12.07
C LEU A 412 -15.99 -20.70 -13.21
N ALA A 413 -14.77 -21.07 -12.85
CA ALA A 413 -13.72 -21.45 -13.78
C ALA A 413 -13.09 -22.79 -13.35
N PRO A 414 -12.42 -23.51 -14.26
CA PRO A 414 -11.63 -24.68 -13.90
C PRO A 414 -10.64 -24.36 -12.77
N GLY A 415 -10.51 -25.24 -11.78
CA GLY A 415 -9.67 -24.97 -10.60
C GLY A 415 -8.19 -24.71 -10.89
N ASP A 416 -7.67 -25.18 -12.03
CA ASP A 416 -6.30 -24.95 -12.51
C ASP A 416 -6.12 -23.63 -13.28
N SER A 417 -7.22 -22.94 -13.63
CA SER A 417 -7.18 -21.66 -14.33
C SER A 417 -6.76 -20.48 -13.45
N VAL A 418 -6.65 -20.67 -12.13
CA VAL A 418 -6.20 -19.62 -11.21
C VAL A 418 -4.76 -19.20 -11.49
N GLY A 419 -3.97 -20.07 -12.13
CA GLY A 419 -2.58 -19.87 -12.57
C GLY A 419 -1.52 -19.90 -11.46
N GLY A 420 -1.88 -20.43 -10.29
CA GLY A 420 -0.91 -20.98 -9.34
C GLY A 420 -0.57 -22.44 -9.69
N ASP A 421 0.36 -23.05 -8.96
CA ASP A 421 0.88 -24.38 -9.32
C ASP A 421 -0.03 -25.54 -8.92
N ARG A 422 -1.18 -25.25 -8.30
CA ARG A 422 -2.10 -26.25 -7.77
C ARG A 422 -3.54 -25.87 -8.07
N PRO A 423 -4.41 -26.86 -8.31
CA PRO A 423 -5.81 -26.60 -8.51
C PRO A 423 -6.48 -26.10 -7.22
N VAL A 424 -7.42 -25.16 -7.40
CA VAL A 424 -8.28 -24.59 -6.37
C VAL A 424 -9.69 -25.17 -6.50
N GLY A 425 -10.38 -25.30 -5.37
CA GLY A 425 -11.70 -25.91 -5.34
C GLY A 425 -12.18 -26.22 -3.94
N PHE A 426 -13.23 -27.04 -3.87
CA PHE A 426 -13.93 -27.40 -2.66
C PHE A 426 -13.52 -28.77 -2.14
N ALA A 427 -13.44 -28.90 -0.82
CA ALA A 427 -13.28 -30.16 -0.13
C ALA A 427 -14.13 -30.18 1.15
N LEU A 428 -14.55 -31.37 1.57
CA LEU A 428 -15.23 -31.58 2.85
C LEU A 428 -14.23 -32.09 3.88
N ASP A 429 -14.28 -31.53 5.07
CA ASP A 429 -13.46 -31.91 6.24
C ASP A 429 -14.37 -32.26 7.41
N GLY A 430 -13.94 -33.15 8.30
CA GLY A 430 -14.74 -33.61 9.44
C GLY A 430 -15.96 -34.47 9.12
N ASP A 431 -16.28 -34.68 7.84
CA ASP A 431 -17.41 -35.48 7.39
C ASP A 431 -17.15 -37.00 7.54
N ARG A 432 -17.96 -37.65 8.38
CA ARG A 432 -17.90 -39.09 8.64
C ARG A 432 -18.73 -39.93 7.66
N ALA A 433 -19.68 -39.33 6.96
CA ALA A 433 -20.51 -40.00 5.97
C ALA A 433 -19.77 -40.20 4.62
N GLY A 434 -18.68 -39.46 4.39
CA GLY A 434 -17.91 -39.49 3.16
C GLY A 434 -18.77 -39.06 1.97
N ALA A 435 -19.47 -37.94 2.12
CA ALA A 435 -20.20 -37.27 1.06
C ALA A 435 -19.24 -36.79 -0.03
N LYS A 436 -19.72 -36.82 -1.27
CA LYS A 436 -18.95 -36.47 -2.47
C LYS A 436 -19.62 -35.33 -3.19
N ILE A 437 -18.80 -34.42 -3.70
CA ILE A 437 -19.24 -33.33 -4.56
C ILE A 437 -19.57 -33.89 -5.96
N LEU A 438 -20.82 -33.72 -6.39
CA LEU A 438 -21.31 -34.16 -7.69
C LEU A 438 -21.28 -33.04 -8.73
N SER A 439 -21.53 -31.80 -8.30
CA SER A 439 -21.48 -30.62 -9.15
C SER A 439 -21.40 -29.33 -8.35
N VAL A 440 -20.91 -28.28 -9.00
CA VAL A 440 -20.86 -26.90 -8.50
C VAL A 440 -21.45 -26.00 -9.57
N ALA A 441 -22.37 -25.12 -9.20
CA ALA A 441 -23.00 -24.15 -10.12
C ALA A 441 -23.29 -22.82 -9.41
N VAL A 442 -23.30 -21.71 -10.14
CA VAL A 442 -23.89 -20.45 -9.63
C VAL A 442 -25.41 -20.62 -9.61
N ASP A 443 -26.05 -20.10 -8.57
CA ASP A 443 -27.50 -20.12 -8.47
C ASP A 443 -28.12 -19.20 -9.56
N PRO A 444 -28.98 -19.71 -10.46
CA PRO A 444 -29.63 -18.88 -11.47
C PRO A 444 -30.55 -17.80 -10.87
N GLY A 445 -31.01 -17.96 -9.62
CA GLY A 445 -31.84 -16.97 -8.91
C GLY A 445 -31.04 -15.96 -8.08
N ASP A 446 -29.74 -16.18 -7.90
CA ASP A 446 -28.88 -15.36 -7.04
C ASP A 446 -27.42 -15.42 -7.54
N ALA A 447 -27.00 -14.38 -8.26
CA ALA A 447 -25.66 -14.29 -8.83
C ALA A 447 -24.54 -14.18 -7.78
N GLN A 448 -24.87 -14.08 -6.48
CA GLN A 448 -23.94 -14.11 -5.36
C GLN A 448 -23.95 -15.45 -4.59
N ALA A 449 -24.69 -16.46 -5.07
CA ALA A 449 -24.74 -17.77 -4.46
C ALA A 449 -24.17 -18.87 -5.36
N VAL A 450 -23.53 -19.85 -4.71
CA VAL A 450 -23.02 -21.07 -5.35
C VAL A 450 -23.70 -22.28 -4.73
N LEU A 451 -24.17 -23.21 -5.55
CA LEU A 451 -24.82 -24.45 -5.15
C LEU A 451 -23.85 -25.61 -5.37
N ILE A 452 -23.55 -26.35 -4.31
CA ILE A 452 -22.77 -27.59 -4.37
C ILE A 452 -23.73 -28.76 -4.16
N THR A 453 -23.87 -29.63 -5.16
CA THR A 453 -24.68 -30.85 -5.03
C THR A 453 -23.84 -31.97 -4.45
N LEU A 454 -24.34 -32.62 -3.40
CA LEU A 454 -23.71 -33.76 -2.74
C LEU A 454 -24.48 -35.06 -3.02
N ASP A 455 -23.78 -36.19 -3.03
CA ASP A 455 -24.40 -37.52 -3.19
C ASP A 455 -25.23 -37.95 -1.97
N LYS A 456 -24.84 -37.47 -0.79
CA LYS A 456 -25.52 -37.70 0.48
C LYS A 456 -25.22 -36.55 1.44
N ARG A 457 -25.92 -36.54 2.58
CA ARG A 457 -25.70 -35.55 3.62
C ARG A 457 -24.38 -35.80 4.35
N PRO A 458 -23.54 -34.77 4.56
CA PRO A 458 -22.39 -34.90 5.45
C PRO A 458 -22.84 -35.12 6.89
N ASP A 459 -22.04 -35.83 7.68
CA ASP A 459 -22.31 -36.16 9.08
C ASP A 459 -21.12 -35.81 9.99
N GLY A 460 -21.40 -35.49 11.25
CA GLY A 460 -20.42 -35.00 12.22
C GLY A 460 -20.20 -33.48 12.18
N ASP A 461 -19.10 -33.03 12.78
CA ASP A 461 -18.68 -31.61 12.76
C ASP A 461 -18.03 -31.28 11.41
N ALA A 462 -18.84 -31.31 10.35
CA ALA A 462 -18.38 -31.15 8.98
C ALA A 462 -18.11 -29.68 8.62
N PHE A 463 -17.03 -29.47 7.86
CA PHE A 463 -16.60 -28.18 7.35
C PHE A 463 -16.44 -28.23 5.84
N LEU A 464 -16.77 -27.12 5.18
CA LEU A 464 -16.38 -26.86 3.80
C LEU A 464 -15.04 -26.13 3.80
N ARG A 465 -14.06 -26.66 3.06
CA ARG A 465 -12.81 -25.98 2.73
C ARG A 465 -12.88 -25.49 1.28
N TYR A 466 -12.39 -24.28 1.03
CA TYR A 466 -12.21 -23.74 -0.31
C TYR A 466 -10.82 -23.15 -0.48
N GLY A 467 -10.13 -23.52 -1.55
CA GLY A 467 -8.90 -22.87 -2.00
C GLY A 467 -7.68 -23.00 -1.10
N TYR A 468 -7.66 -23.96 -0.17
CA TYR A 468 -6.50 -24.33 0.62
C TYR A 468 -6.60 -25.78 1.12
N GLY A 469 -5.50 -26.33 1.64
CA GLY A 469 -5.50 -27.69 2.19
C GLY A 469 -5.42 -28.76 1.10
N VAL A 470 -6.05 -29.91 1.32
CA VAL A 470 -5.99 -31.04 0.36
C VAL A 470 -6.47 -30.59 -1.02
N ALA A 471 -5.73 -30.99 -2.06
CA ALA A 471 -6.09 -30.64 -3.43
C ALA A 471 -7.50 -31.15 -3.75
N PRO A 472 -8.37 -30.32 -4.33
CA PRO A 472 -9.71 -30.75 -4.71
C PRO A 472 -9.62 -31.79 -5.83
N ASP A 473 -10.62 -32.65 -5.91
CA ASP A 473 -10.75 -33.64 -6.97
C ASP A 473 -12.09 -33.54 -7.70
N GLY A 474 -12.11 -34.07 -8.92
CA GLY A 474 -13.32 -34.25 -9.71
C GLY A 474 -14.17 -32.97 -9.83
N PRO A 475 -15.50 -33.06 -9.61
CA PRO A 475 -16.40 -31.92 -9.75
C PRO A 475 -16.17 -30.78 -8.74
N GLY A 476 -15.41 -31.01 -7.67
CA GLY A 476 -15.07 -29.98 -6.67
C GLY A 476 -13.95 -29.04 -7.13
N GLN A 477 -13.23 -29.38 -8.20
CA GLN A 477 -12.11 -28.61 -8.75
C GLN A 477 -12.59 -27.38 -9.55
N VAL A 478 -13.19 -26.43 -8.84
CA VAL A 478 -13.79 -25.22 -9.41
C VAL A 478 -13.31 -24.01 -8.63
N ALA A 479 -12.74 -23.04 -9.35
CA ALA A 479 -12.37 -21.75 -8.79
C ALA A 479 -13.47 -20.71 -9.03
N ILE A 480 -13.65 -19.80 -8.08
CA ILE A 480 -14.65 -18.74 -8.11
C ILE A 480 -13.96 -17.39 -8.28
N ARG A 481 -14.44 -16.55 -9.19
CA ARG A 481 -14.01 -15.16 -9.36
C ARG A 481 -15.19 -14.25 -9.66
N ASP A 482 -14.94 -12.95 -9.78
CA ASP A 482 -15.85 -12.02 -10.45
C ASP A 482 -15.35 -11.64 -11.86
N GLY A 483 -16.00 -10.64 -12.47
CA GLY A 483 -15.68 -10.14 -13.82
C GLY A 483 -14.50 -9.17 -13.91
N TRP A 484 -13.77 -8.88 -12.83
CA TRP A 484 -12.63 -7.97 -12.89
C TRP A 484 -11.40 -8.62 -13.52
N GLU A 485 -10.68 -7.84 -14.33
CA GLU A 485 -9.51 -8.28 -15.08
C GLU A 485 -8.42 -7.19 -15.13
N LEU A 486 -7.16 -7.62 -15.11
CA LEU A 486 -5.99 -6.78 -15.38
C LEU A 486 -4.93 -7.59 -16.12
N THR A 487 -4.44 -7.08 -17.24
CA THR A 487 -3.29 -7.68 -17.93
C THR A 487 -2.00 -7.25 -17.23
N ALA A 488 -1.26 -8.21 -16.68
CA ALA A 488 0.05 -8.01 -16.09
C ALA A 488 1.14 -7.77 -17.16
N ALA A 489 2.32 -7.36 -16.73
CA ALA A 489 3.43 -7.02 -17.62
C ALA A 489 3.94 -8.20 -18.48
N ASP A 490 3.78 -9.43 -17.99
CA ASP A 490 4.08 -10.67 -18.72
C ASP A 490 2.95 -11.10 -19.69
N GLY A 491 1.88 -10.31 -19.78
CA GLY A 491 0.71 -10.59 -20.62
C GLY A 491 -0.33 -11.50 -19.96
N ARG A 492 -0.10 -11.98 -18.73
CA ARG A 492 -1.08 -12.79 -18.00
C ARG A 492 -2.29 -11.94 -17.61
N VAL A 493 -3.49 -12.45 -17.85
CA VAL A 493 -4.72 -11.84 -17.30
C VAL A 493 -4.87 -12.26 -15.85
N LEU A 494 -4.91 -11.28 -14.96
CA LEU A 494 -5.16 -11.43 -13.54
C LEU A 494 -6.64 -11.20 -13.25
N HIS A 495 -7.19 -11.97 -12.33
CA HIS A 495 -8.59 -11.87 -11.89
C HIS A 495 -8.69 -11.70 -10.38
N ARG A 496 -9.83 -11.19 -9.91
CA ARG A 496 -10.18 -11.26 -8.48
C ARG A 496 -10.80 -12.61 -8.15
N TRP A 497 -9.95 -13.54 -7.72
CA TRP A 497 -10.36 -14.85 -7.24
C TRP A 497 -10.90 -14.79 -5.81
N ALA A 498 -11.80 -15.72 -5.49
CA ALA A 498 -12.39 -15.84 -4.17
C ALA A 498 -11.33 -16.21 -3.12
N LEU A 499 -11.50 -15.69 -1.90
CA LEU A 499 -10.58 -15.94 -0.80
C LEU A 499 -10.79 -17.34 -0.22
N PRO A 500 -9.70 -18.03 0.19
CA PRO A 500 -9.79 -19.29 0.89
C PRO A 500 -10.61 -19.19 2.18
N CYS A 501 -11.28 -20.27 2.56
CA CYS A 501 -12.04 -20.32 3.80
C CYS A 501 -12.20 -21.76 4.31
N ARG A 502 -12.47 -21.86 5.62
CA ARG A 502 -12.95 -23.06 6.30
C ARG A 502 -14.25 -22.70 7.01
N LEU A 503 -15.38 -23.22 6.55
CA LEU A 503 -16.71 -22.85 7.08
C LEU A 503 -17.41 -24.07 7.65
N ALA A 504 -17.99 -23.92 8.85
CA ALA A 504 -18.87 -24.93 9.40
C ALA A 504 -20.11 -25.08 8.50
N ILE A 505 -20.47 -26.32 8.19
CA ILE A 505 -21.67 -26.63 7.44
C ILE A 505 -22.85 -26.60 8.41
N ARG A 506 -23.86 -25.78 8.11
CA ARG A 506 -25.06 -25.59 8.97
C ARG A 506 -26.31 -26.02 8.23
N GLU A 507 -27.40 -26.26 8.96
CA GLU A 507 -28.71 -26.44 8.34
C GLU A 507 -29.26 -25.10 7.85
N GLY A 508 -29.71 -25.05 6.60
CA GLY A 508 -30.42 -23.90 6.05
C GLY A 508 -31.86 -23.83 6.57
N GLY A 509 -32.38 -22.61 6.71
CA GLY A 509 -33.78 -22.38 7.10
C GLY A 509 -34.06 -22.24 8.60
N ALA A 510 -33.03 -22.07 9.44
CA ALA A 510 -33.21 -21.61 10.83
C ALA A 510 -33.12 -20.07 10.88
N ALA A 511 -34.20 -19.41 10.47
CA ALA A 511 -34.51 -18.03 10.86
C ALA A 511 -35.92 -18.01 11.49
#